data_AF-A0A2H0DV96-F1
#
_entry.id   AF-A0A2H0DV96-F1
#
_cell.length_a   1.000
_cell.length_b   1.000
_cell.length_c   1.000
_cell.angle_alpha   90.00
_cell.angle_beta   90.00
_cell.angle_gamma   90.00
#
_symmetry.space_group_name_H-M   'P 1'
#
loop_
_entity.id
_entity.type
_entity.pdbx_description
1 polymer ?
#
loop_
_entity_poly.entity_id
_entity_poly.type
_entity_poly.pdbx_seq_one_letter_code
_entity_poly.pdbx_strand_id
1 'polypeptide(L)'
;MDCPHCHHPLSAIEIETSDGHGHSVEECLNCGGHFIDPYLANFLTLETARNVDSIIPKSRAIPATNPVCPKCGQPMSGIKDDSVPQTVTVYTCPNNHGGFFPKNQLYLFKQAQQSKIYFHKLWGIPLKSAFAVLIPILVIFSLATLLPSLLEQASTTQETRTKASEILTPPLITPISSTQILISFSTQKPAKTSVRFTEGLLKTFIVSATPQNNHLLSVEDLSPGTLFKYVIVIDTDGKPVSTSEYTFSTP
;
A
#
# COMPACT_ATOMS: atom_id res chain seq x y z
N MET A 1 20.35 31.97 26.15
CA MET A 1 20.77 31.72 24.75
C MET A 1 20.89 33.07 24.06
N ASP A 2 21.77 33.20 23.06
CA ASP A 2 21.94 34.47 22.34
C ASP A 2 21.10 34.50 21.06
N CYS A 3 20.65 35.68 20.65
CA CYS A 3 19.82 35.84 19.48
C CYS A 3 20.59 35.43 18.21
N PRO A 4 20.02 34.58 17.35
CA PRO A 4 20.66 34.15 16.10
C PRO A 4 21.13 35.27 15.18
N HIS A 5 20.47 36.43 15.26
CA HIS A 5 20.64 37.52 14.32
C HIS A 5 21.50 38.67 14.87
N CYS A 6 21.36 39.01 16.16
CA CYS A 6 22.06 40.15 16.76
C CYS A 6 22.90 39.81 18.00
N HIS A 7 23.01 38.53 18.35
CA HIS A 7 23.80 38.00 19.47
C HIS A 7 23.49 38.60 20.86
N HIS A 8 22.36 39.31 20.99
CA HIS A 8 21.87 39.77 22.30
C HIS A 8 21.14 38.63 23.02
N PRO A 9 21.14 38.61 24.36
CA PRO A 9 20.42 37.59 25.13
C PRO A 9 18.95 37.48 24.73
N LEU A 10 18.47 36.25 24.61
CA LEU A 10 17.06 35.90 24.47
C LEU A 10 16.38 35.84 25.84
N SER A 11 15.09 36.15 25.86
CA SER A 11 14.21 36.04 27.02
C SER A 11 13.10 35.06 26.70
N ALA A 12 12.78 34.17 27.63
CA ALA A 12 11.68 33.23 27.47
C ALA A 12 10.36 33.90 27.84
N ILE A 13 9.33 33.71 27.01
CA ILE A 13 7.95 34.08 27.28
C ILE A 13 7.08 32.83 27.25
N GLU A 14 6.14 32.72 28.18
CA GLU A 14 5.15 31.66 28.18
C GLU A 14 4.03 31.97 27.19
N ILE A 15 3.59 30.93 26.49
CA ILE A 15 2.58 31.02 25.45
C ILE A 15 1.60 29.85 25.56
N GLU A 16 0.37 30.09 25.13
CA GLU A 16 -0.63 29.05 24.93
C GLU A 16 -0.59 28.55 23.49
N THR A 17 -0.57 27.23 23.34
CA THR A 17 -0.61 26.52 22.06
C THR A 17 -1.98 25.87 21.84
N SER A 18 -2.28 25.52 20.58
CA SER A 18 -3.57 24.96 20.19
C SER A 18 -3.89 23.59 20.79
N ASP A 19 -2.88 22.89 21.34
CA ASP A 19 -3.03 21.62 22.04
C ASP A 19 -3.32 21.79 23.55
N GLY A 20 -3.45 23.03 24.04
CA GLY A 20 -3.84 23.33 25.42
C GLY A 20 -2.70 23.25 26.44
N HIS A 21 -1.46 23.10 25.98
CA HIS A 21 -0.28 23.09 26.84
C HIS A 21 0.41 24.46 26.89
N GLY A 22 1.02 24.78 28.03
CA GLY A 22 1.89 25.95 28.14
C GLY A 22 3.26 25.61 27.56
N HIS A 23 3.75 26.43 26.64
CA HIS A 23 5.10 26.33 26.08
C HIS A 23 5.83 27.65 26.27
N SER A 24 7.15 27.65 26.04
CA SER A 24 7.94 28.88 26.01
C SER A 24 8.47 29.18 24.61
N VAL A 25 8.54 30.46 24.27
CA VAL A 25 9.22 30.97 23.08
C VAL A 25 10.32 31.91 23.51
N GLU A 26 11.45 31.84 22.83
CA GLU A 26 12.61 32.69 23.10
C GLU A 26 12.54 33.94 22.23
N GLU A 27 12.39 35.11 22.84
CA GLU A 27 12.30 36.40 22.15
C GLU A 27 13.54 37.26 22.37
N CYS A 28 13.88 38.06 21.36
CA CYS A 28 14.98 39.02 21.45
C CYS A 28 14.44 40.43 21.65
N LEU A 29 14.63 41.01 22.85
CA LEU A 29 14.26 42.41 23.13
C LEU A 29 15.04 43.44 22.32
N ASN A 30 16.17 43.06 21.70
CA ASN A 30 16.96 43.98 20.90
C ASN A 30 16.46 44.11 19.45
N CYS A 31 16.31 42.99 18.74
CA CYS A 31 15.90 42.99 17.32
C CYS A 31 14.44 42.54 17.09
N GLY A 32 13.77 42.05 18.12
CA GLY A 32 12.38 41.58 18.05
C GLY A 32 12.20 40.27 17.29
N GLY A 33 13.27 39.49 17.10
CA GLY A 33 13.19 38.16 16.51
C GLY A 33 12.89 37.08 17.55
N HIS A 34 12.34 35.96 17.09
CA HIS A 34 11.87 34.85 17.91
C HIS A 34 12.55 33.55 17.49
N PHE A 35 13.12 32.84 18.46
CA PHE A 35 13.61 31.48 18.28
C PHE A 35 12.57 30.52 18.85
N ILE A 36 12.11 29.60 18.01
CA ILE A 36 11.04 28.65 18.32
C ILE A 36 11.61 27.25 18.21
N ASP A 37 11.34 26.43 19.23
CA ASP A 37 11.75 25.04 19.28
C ASP A 37 11.17 24.20 18.12
N PRO A 38 11.77 23.04 17.81
CA PRO A 38 11.32 22.18 16.73
C PRO A 38 9.84 21.85 16.87
N TYR A 39 9.11 21.90 15.75
CA TYR A 39 7.67 21.61 15.66
C TYR A 39 6.72 22.54 16.44
N LEU A 40 7.20 23.28 17.45
CA LEU A 40 6.38 24.18 18.26
C LEU A 40 5.65 25.22 17.41
N ALA A 41 6.32 25.72 16.36
CA ALA A 41 5.71 26.64 15.41
C ALA A 41 4.41 26.11 14.79
N ASN A 42 4.21 24.79 14.68
CA ASN A 42 2.98 24.20 14.12
C ASN A 42 1.76 24.34 15.04
N PHE A 43 1.98 24.42 16.36
CA PHE A 43 0.94 24.50 17.38
C PHE A 43 0.58 25.95 17.76
N LEU A 44 1.29 26.93 17.21
CA LEU A 44 0.98 28.35 17.42
C LEU A 44 -0.26 28.77 16.62
N THR A 45 -1.20 29.42 17.29
CA THR A 45 -2.34 30.09 16.65
C THR A 45 -1.91 31.42 16.01
N LEU A 46 -2.73 31.98 15.12
CA LEU A 46 -2.48 33.32 14.56
C LEU A 46 -2.48 34.39 15.67
N GLU A 47 -3.32 34.23 16.67
CA GLU A 47 -3.43 35.15 17.81
C GLU A 47 -2.19 35.08 18.70
N THR A 48 -1.76 33.87 19.07
CA THR A 48 -0.49 33.67 19.80
C THR A 48 0.67 34.29 19.04
N ALA A 49 0.77 34.05 17.73
CA ALA A 49 1.81 34.65 16.91
C ALA A 49 1.77 36.18 16.89
N ARG A 50 0.56 36.79 16.81
CA ARG A 50 0.39 38.25 16.90
C ARG A 50 0.87 38.79 18.25
N ASN A 51 0.54 38.10 19.34
CA ASN A 51 0.90 38.53 20.69
C ASN A 51 2.41 38.44 20.89
N VAL A 52 3.04 37.35 20.45
CA VAL A 52 4.51 37.18 20.46
C VAL A 52 5.19 38.26 19.60
N ASP A 53 4.69 38.53 18.40
CA ASP A 53 5.19 39.59 17.52
C ASP A 53 4.78 41.01 17.97
N SER A 54 4.16 41.21 19.13
CA SER A 54 3.83 42.56 19.61
C SER A 54 5.03 43.31 20.23
N ILE A 55 6.14 42.62 20.46
CA ILE A 55 7.37 43.15 21.05
C ILE A 55 7.92 44.40 20.35
N ILE A 56 8.31 45.42 21.10
CA ILE A 56 8.94 46.63 20.56
C ILE A 56 10.46 46.49 20.68
N PRO A 57 11.20 46.31 19.56
CA PRO A 57 12.65 46.11 19.62
C PRO A 57 13.39 47.40 20.00
N LYS A 58 14.46 47.26 20.79
CA LYS A 58 15.35 48.39 21.16
C LYS A 58 16.12 48.95 19.95
N SER A 59 16.49 48.09 19.01
CA SER A 59 17.15 48.46 17.77
C SER A 59 16.25 48.20 16.57
N ARG A 60 16.16 49.20 15.67
CA ARG A 60 15.49 49.05 14.38
C ARG A 60 16.43 48.55 13.27
N ALA A 61 17.73 48.47 13.56
CA ALA A 61 18.70 47.99 12.59
C ALA A 61 18.58 46.47 12.44
N ILE A 62 18.33 46.02 11.22
CA ILE A 62 18.37 44.61 10.82
C ILE A 62 19.83 44.31 10.46
N PRO A 63 20.61 43.59 11.30
CA PRO A 63 21.97 43.23 10.93
C PRO A 63 21.98 42.41 9.63
N ALA A 64 22.90 42.74 8.73
CA ALA A 64 23.06 42.06 7.43
C ALA A 64 23.84 40.73 7.56
N THR A 65 23.57 39.95 8.62
CA THR A 65 24.29 38.73 8.94
C THR A 65 23.42 37.50 8.72
N ASN A 66 24.05 36.41 8.29
CA ASN A 66 23.40 35.10 8.26
C ASN A 66 23.14 34.65 9.70
N PRO A 67 21.88 34.33 10.09
CA PRO A 67 21.60 33.92 11.44
C PRO A 67 22.32 32.62 11.83
N VAL A 68 22.74 32.52 13.09
CA VAL A 68 23.46 31.35 13.61
C VAL A 68 22.62 30.70 14.72
N CYS A 69 22.53 29.36 14.71
CA CYS A 69 21.77 28.64 15.71
C CYS A 69 22.35 28.87 17.12
N PRO A 70 21.53 29.20 18.12
CA PRO A 70 22.02 29.59 19.44
C PRO A 70 22.36 28.37 20.31
N LYS A 71 21.98 27.17 19.87
CA LYS A 71 22.26 25.89 20.55
C LYS A 71 23.51 25.20 20.03
N CYS A 72 23.79 25.25 18.72
CA CYS A 72 24.91 24.54 18.10
C CYS A 72 25.90 25.39 17.29
N GLY A 73 25.66 26.70 17.15
CA GLY A 73 26.58 27.59 16.43
C GLY A 73 26.62 27.41 14.91
N GLN A 74 25.79 26.55 14.33
CA GLN A 74 25.73 26.35 12.87
C GLN A 74 24.95 27.47 12.17
N PRO A 75 25.35 27.89 10.96
CA PRO A 75 24.58 28.85 10.18
C PRO A 75 23.19 28.30 9.85
N MET A 76 22.18 29.13 9.99
CA MET A 76 20.79 28.79 9.70
C MET A 76 20.46 29.19 8.26
N SER A 77 19.70 28.35 7.56
CA SER A 77 19.30 28.58 6.17
C SER A 77 17.84 29.02 6.09
N GLY A 78 17.57 29.96 5.18
CA GLY A 78 16.20 30.39 4.89
C GLY A 78 15.40 29.31 4.18
N ILE A 79 14.14 29.10 4.58
CA ILE A 79 13.24 28.14 3.92
C ILE A 79 12.65 28.81 2.67
N LYS A 80 12.75 28.14 1.51
CA LYS A 80 12.23 28.62 0.21
C LYS A 80 11.21 27.66 -0.43
N ASP A 81 10.58 26.81 0.38
CA ASP A 81 9.59 25.83 -0.06
C ASP A 81 8.19 26.45 -0.27
N ASP A 82 7.30 25.77 -1.00
CA ASP A 82 5.87 26.09 -1.20
C ASP A 82 5.08 26.25 0.11
N SER A 83 5.66 25.81 1.22
CA SER A 83 5.13 25.94 2.58
C SER A 83 5.36 27.33 3.19
N VAL A 84 6.26 28.15 2.61
CA VAL A 84 6.60 29.50 3.07
C VAL A 84 6.47 30.48 1.91
N PRO A 85 5.62 31.52 1.98
CA PRO A 85 5.54 32.52 0.93
C PRO A 85 6.87 33.23 0.71
N GLN A 86 7.14 33.67 -0.53
CA GLN A 86 8.37 34.41 -0.86
C GLN A 86 8.55 35.71 -0.06
N THR A 87 7.47 36.27 0.47
CA THR A 87 7.47 37.48 1.31
C THR A 87 7.74 37.18 2.78
N VAL A 88 7.82 35.91 3.18
CA VAL A 88 8.05 35.47 4.55
C VAL A 88 9.45 34.90 4.68
N THR A 89 10.18 35.37 5.68
CA THR A 89 11.53 34.92 6.00
C THR A 89 11.52 34.10 7.28
N VAL A 90 11.89 32.82 7.17
CA VAL A 90 12.12 31.94 8.31
C VAL A 90 13.41 31.18 8.11
N TYR A 91 14.20 31.06 9.16
CA TYR A 91 15.48 30.34 9.15
C TYR A 91 15.34 29.04 9.94
N THR A 92 15.96 27.96 9.47
CA THR A 92 15.97 26.67 10.16
C THR A 92 17.40 26.24 10.51
N CYS A 93 17.54 25.56 11.64
CA CYS A 93 18.81 24.96 12.04
C CYS A 93 19.01 23.61 11.34
N PRO A 94 20.18 23.34 10.71
CA PRO A 94 20.46 22.05 10.06
C PRO A 94 20.46 20.87 11.04
N ASN A 95 20.69 21.12 12.34
CA ASN A 95 20.66 20.11 13.39
C ASN A 95 19.29 19.97 14.08
N ASN A 96 18.23 20.51 13.47
CA ASN A 96 16.86 20.44 13.99
C ASN A 96 16.70 20.96 15.43
N HIS A 97 17.37 22.06 15.77
CA HIS A 97 17.27 22.70 17.09
C HIS A 97 16.14 23.73 17.21
N GLY A 98 15.49 24.05 16.08
CA GLY A 98 14.41 25.04 16.02
C GLY A 98 14.52 25.94 14.79
N GLY A 99 13.57 26.87 14.71
CA GLY A 99 13.50 27.90 13.68
C GLY A 99 13.66 29.30 14.28
N PHE A 100 14.21 30.22 13.49
CA PHE A 100 14.31 31.63 13.84
C PHE A 100 13.43 32.47 12.90
N PHE A 101 12.57 33.28 13.50
CA PHE A 101 11.68 34.20 12.83
C PHE A 101 12.15 35.63 13.14
N PRO A 102 12.62 36.39 12.15
CA PRO A 102 12.85 37.82 12.33
C PRO A 102 11.54 38.53 12.72
N LYS A 103 11.69 39.79 13.16
CA LYS A 103 10.56 40.62 13.57
C LYS A 103 9.41 40.60 12.55
N ASN A 104 8.19 40.34 13.04
CA ASN A 104 6.93 40.27 12.28
C ASN A 104 6.81 39.05 11.33
N GLN A 105 7.86 38.24 11.19
CA GLN A 105 7.84 37.13 10.23
C GLN A 105 7.05 35.94 10.77
N LEU A 106 6.92 35.77 12.08
CA LEU A 106 6.13 34.69 12.68
C LEU A 106 4.64 34.90 12.41
N TYR A 107 4.14 36.12 12.62
CA TYR A 107 2.77 36.51 12.32
C TYR A 107 2.46 36.38 10.82
N LEU A 108 3.34 36.89 9.96
CA LEU A 108 3.15 36.78 8.50
C LEU A 108 3.17 35.31 8.04
N PHE A 109 4.05 34.49 8.61
CA PHE A 109 4.08 33.05 8.37
C PHE A 109 2.75 32.39 8.74
N LYS A 110 2.21 32.69 9.93
CA LYS A 110 0.93 32.16 10.39
C LYS A 110 -0.26 32.64 9.60
N GLN A 111 -0.26 33.93 9.23
CA GLN A 111 -1.28 34.49 8.36
C GLN A 111 -1.33 33.76 7.02
N ALA A 112 -0.16 33.52 6.42
CA ALA A 112 -0.08 32.79 5.16
C ALA A 112 -0.51 31.32 5.27
N GLN A 113 -0.12 30.61 6.34
CA GLN A 113 -0.60 29.26 6.61
C GLN A 113 -2.14 29.22 6.71
N GLN A 114 -2.74 30.16 7.44
CA GLN A 114 -4.19 30.26 7.59
C GLN A 114 -4.88 30.59 6.25
N SER A 115 -4.34 31.51 5.45
CA SER A 115 -4.86 31.83 4.11
C SER A 115 -4.80 30.63 3.17
N LYS A 116 -3.72 29.83 3.20
CA LYS A 116 -3.60 28.60 2.41
C LYS A 116 -4.65 27.58 2.83
N ILE A 117 -4.81 27.33 4.13
CA ILE A 117 -5.85 26.43 4.66
C ILE A 117 -7.24 26.92 4.25
N TYR A 118 -7.50 28.22 4.39
CA TYR A 118 -8.79 28.81 4.04
C TYR A 118 -9.11 28.69 2.56
N PHE A 119 -8.13 28.95 1.68
CA PHE A 119 -8.27 28.72 0.23
C PHE A 119 -8.66 27.27 -0.06
N HIS A 120 -7.90 26.29 0.45
CA HIS A 120 -8.20 24.88 0.23
C HIS A 120 -9.59 24.47 0.77
N LYS A 121 -10.00 25.01 1.92
CA LYS A 121 -11.35 24.79 2.50
C LYS A 121 -12.47 25.36 1.64
N LEU A 122 -12.35 26.60 1.17
CA LEU A 122 -13.38 27.27 0.35
C LEU A 122 -13.58 26.59 -1.01
N TRP A 123 -12.49 26.17 -1.63
CA TRP A 123 -12.51 25.62 -2.99
C TRP A 123 -12.65 24.09 -3.02
N GLY A 124 -12.75 23.43 -1.86
CA GLY A 124 -12.86 21.97 -1.77
C GLY A 124 -11.64 21.22 -2.31
N ILE A 125 -10.49 21.90 -2.47
CA ILE A 125 -9.26 21.31 -3.01
C ILE A 125 -8.50 20.70 -1.83
N PRO A 126 -8.24 19.38 -1.79
CA PRO A 126 -7.47 18.78 -0.71
C PRO A 126 -6.00 19.25 -0.76
N LEU A 127 -5.36 19.37 0.40
CA LEU A 127 -3.94 19.74 0.48
C LEU A 127 -3.07 18.63 -0.11
N LYS A 128 -2.10 18.97 -0.97
CA LYS A 128 -1.16 18.01 -1.59
C LYS A 128 -0.47 17.11 -0.55
N SER A 129 -0.18 17.63 0.64
CA SER A 129 0.43 16.87 1.74
C SER A 129 -0.44 15.72 2.25
N ALA A 130 -1.78 15.84 2.20
CA ALA A 130 -2.67 14.76 2.61
C ALA A 130 -2.62 13.57 1.63
N PHE A 131 -2.52 13.85 0.32
CA PHE A 131 -2.38 12.81 -0.70
C PHE A 131 -1.04 12.05 -0.61
N ALA A 132 0.05 12.74 -0.26
CA ALA A 132 1.36 12.12 -0.12
C ALA A 132 1.40 10.98 0.93
N VAL A 133 0.51 11.02 1.92
CA VAL A 133 0.42 10.02 2.99
C VAL A 133 -0.70 9.00 2.73
N LEU A 134 -1.87 9.46 2.27
CA LEU A 134 -3.03 8.59 2.09
C LEU A 134 -2.86 7.60 0.93
N ILE A 135 -2.21 7.99 -0.17
CA ILE A 135 -2.05 7.13 -1.35
C ILE A 135 -1.20 5.89 -1.03
N PRO A 136 0.02 6.01 -0.44
CA PRO A 136 0.81 4.84 -0.07
C PRO A 136 0.09 3.90 0.91
N ILE A 137 -0.63 4.46 1.90
CA ILE A 137 -1.38 3.66 2.88
C ILE A 137 -2.47 2.84 2.17
N LEU A 138 -3.23 3.46 1.27
CA LEU A 138 -4.28 2.78 0.51
C LEU A 138 -3.70 1.67 -0.36
N VAL A 139 -2.56 1.91 -1.01
CA VAL A 139 -1.84 0.90 -1.79
C VAL A 139 -1.42 -0.29 -0.92
N ILE A 140 -0.82 -0.06 0.25
CA ILE A 140 -0.40 -1.12 1.17
C ILE A 140 -1.61 -1.94 1.65
N PHE A 141 -2.69 -1.28 2.07
CA PHE A 141 -3.92 -1.97 2.48
C PHE A 141 -4.54 -2.78 1.35
N SER A 142 -4.56 -2.25 0.12
CA SER A 142 -5.04 -2.99 -1.05
C SER A 142 -4.17 -4.20 -1.36
N LEU A 143 -2.84 -4.10 -1.25
CA LEU A 143 -1.94 -5.24 -1.42
C LEU A 143 -2.17 -6.30 -0.33
N ALA A 144 -2.21 -5.90 0.93
CA ALA A 144 -2.36 -6.81 2.07
C ALA A 144 -3.69 -7.59 2.04
N THR A 145 -4.75 -7.00 1.49
CA THR A 145 -6.06 -7.65 1.39
C THR A 145 -6.21 -8.50 0.14
N LEU A 146 -5.66 -8.07 -1.00
CA LEU A 146 -5.82 -8.78 -2.28
C LEU A 146 -4.84 -9.94 -2.45
N LEU A 147 -3.57 -9.79 -2.01
CA LEU A 147 -2.54 -10.82 -2.19
C LEU A 147 -2.90 -12.19 -1.57
N PRO A 148 -3.41 -12.28 -0.33
CA PRO A 148 -3.78 -13.57 0.27
C PRO A 148 -4.88 -14.27 -0.53
N SER A 149 -5.90 -13.52 -0.98
CA SER A 149 -7.02 -14.08 -1.75
C SER A 149 -6.60 -14.66 -3.10
N LEU A 150 -5.63 -14.03 -3.77
CA LEU A 150 -5.07 -14.52 -5.02
C LEU A 150 -4.20 -15.77 -4.82
N LEU A 151 -3.44 -15.84 -3.72
CA LEU A 151 -2.63 -17.01 -3.38
C LEU A 151 -3.50 -18.22 -3.01
N GLU A 152 -4.58 -18.01 -2.26
CA GLU A 152 -5.54 -19.06 -1.89
C GLU A 152 -6.30 -19.61 -3.12
N GLN A 153 -6.65 -18.75 -4.07
CA GLN A 153 -7.28 -19.17 -5.33
C GLN A 153 -6.32 -19.97 -6.23
N ALA A 154 -5.03 -19.63 -6.23
CA ALA A 154 -4.00 -20.36 -6.97
C ALA A 154 -3.73 -21.76 -6.35
N SER A 155 -3.63 -21.86 -5.03
CA SER A 155 -3.36 -23.12 -4.34
C SER A 155 -4.52 -24.13 -4.45
N THR A 156 -5.76 -23.67 -4.30
CA THR A 156 -6.97 -24.51 -4.40
C THR A 156 -7.14 -25.14 -5.78
N THR A 157 -6.73 -24.45 -6.84
CA THR A 157 -6.76 -24.97 -8.22
C THR A 157 -5.71 -26.07 -8.47
N GLN A 158 -4.60 -26.02 -7.74
CA GLN A 158 -3.50 -27.00 -7.86
C GLN A 158 -3.77 -28.26 -7.02
N GLU A 159 -4.29 -28.11 -5.79
CA GLU A 159 -4.63 -29.24 -4.90
C GLU A 159 -5.76 -30.13 -5.45
N THR A 160 -6.72 -29.55 -6.17
CA THR A 160 -7.80 -30.32 -6.81
C THR A 160 -7.30 -31.20 -7.95
N ARG A 161 -6.18 -30.84 -8.62
CA ARG A 161 -5.55 -31.65 -9.68
C ARG A 161 -4.65 -32.76 -9.13
N THR A 162 -3.93 -32.53 -8.04
CA THR A 162 -3.05 -33.54 -7.43
C THR A 162 -3.82 -34.65 -6.70
N LYS A 163 -4.90 -34.32 -5.99
CA LYS A 163 -5.71 -35.37 -5.30
C LYS A 163 -6.44 -36.30 -6.27
N ALA A 164 -6.78 -35.87 -7.47
CA ALA A 164 -7.45 -36.71 -8.47
C ALA A 164 -6.57 -37.84 -9.02
N SER A 165 -5.27 -37.54 -9.21
CA SER A 165 -4.30 -38.51 -9.75
C SER A 165 -3.81 -39.50 -8.69
N GLU A 166 -4.02 -39.20 -7.41
CA GLU A 166 -3.72 -40.09 -6.29
C GLU A 166 -4.83 -41.12 -6.05
N ILE A 167 -6.07 -40.87 -6.49
CA ILE A 167 -7.24 -41.70 -6.17
C ILE A 167 -7.41 -42.90 -7.12
N LEU A 168 -6.78 -42.91 -8.29
CA LEU A 168 -6.92 -43.98 -9.29
C LEU A 168 -5.60 -44.51 -9.84
N THR A 169 -5.58 -45.77 -10.26
CA THR A 169 -4.47 -46.35 -11.01
C THR A 169 -4.39 -45.70 -12.39
N PRO A 170 -3.19 -45.47 -12.96
CA PRO A 170 -3.06 -45.00 -14.33
C PRO A 170 -3.94 -45.82 -15.30
N PRO A 171 -4.76 -45.17 -16.15
CA PRO A 171 -5.65 -45.89 -17.04
C PRO A 171 -4.87 -46.68 -18.08
N LEU A 172 -5.25 -47.94 -18.26
CA LEU A 172 -4.74 -48.80 -19.31
C LEU A 172 -5.65 -48.68 -20.53
N ILE A 173 -5.03 -48.46 -21.70
CA ILE A 173 -5.73 -48.34 -22.97
C ILE A 173 -5.36 -49.54 -23.83
N THR A 174 -6.34 -50.38 -24.11
CA THR A 174 -6.18 -51.59 -24.92
C THR A 174 -6.91 -51.41 -26.24
N PRO A 175 -6.21 -51.27 -27.38
CA PRO A 175 -6.87 -51.22 -28.68
C PRO A 175 -7.50 -52.58 -29.01
N ILE A 176 -8.76 -52.56 -29.43
CA ILE A 176 -9.49 -53.73 -29.93
C ILE A 176 -9.45 -53.76 -31.47
N SER A 177 -9.57 -52.59 -32.10
CA SER A 177 -9.44 -52.37 -33.55
C SER A 177 -8.95 -50.94 -33.83
N SER A 178 -8.87 -50.54 -35.11
CA SER A 178 -8.58 -49.16 -35.50
C SER A 178 -9.70 -48.16 -35.16
N THR A 179 -10.89 -48.66 -34.79
CA THR A 179 -12.07 -47.84 -34.46
C THR A 179 -12.61 -48.10 -33.06
N GLN A 180 -11.96 -48.98 -32.28
CA GLN A 180 -12.44 -49.37 -30.97
C GLN A 180 -11.29 -49.55 -29.98
N ILE A 181 -11.48 -49.01 -28.77
CA ILE A 181 -10.57 -49.20 -27.65
C ILE A 181 -11.31 -49.58 -26.37
N LEU A 182 -10.57 -50.15 -25.44
CA LEU A 182 -10.98 -50.37 -24.07
C LEU A 182 -10.13 -49.50 -23.13
N ILE A 183 -10.79 -48.70 -22.29
CA ILE A 183 -10.14 -47.95 -21.21
C ILE A 183 -10.48 -48.66 -19.90
N SER A 184 -9.47 -49.04 -19.12
CA SER A 184 -9.65 -49.63 -17.80
C SER A 184 -8.82 -48.92 -16.73
N PHE A 185 -9.39 -48.78 -15.54
CA PHE A 185 -8.73 -48.18 -14.39
C PHE A 185 -9.42 -48.62 -13.09
N SER A 186 -8.76 -48.42 -11.95
CA SER A 186 -9.28 -48.73 -10.62
C SER A 186 -9.15 -47.53 -9.69
N THR A 187 -10.09 -47.34 -8.78
CA THR A 187 -10.06 -46.31 -7.73
C THR A 187 -9.76 -46.92 -6.36
N GLN A 188 -9.11 -46.17 -5.48
CA GLN A 188 -8.83 -46.61 -4.10
C GLN A 188 -10.10 -46.78 -3.24
N LYS A 189 -11.16 -46.02 -3.55
CA LYS A 189 -12.47 -46.08 -2.88
C LYS A 189 -13.59 -46.25 -3.92
N PRO A 190 -14.73 -46.87 -3.57
CA PRO A 190 -15.86 -46.99 -4.48
C PRO A 190 -16.34 -45.63 -4.94
N ALA A 191 -16.38 -45.39 -6.25
CA ALA A 191 -16.73 -44.09 -6.83
C ALA A 191 -17.63 -44.24 -8.06
N LYS A 192 -18.42 -43.20 -8.34
CA LYS A 192 -19.07 -43.05 -9.65
C LYS A 192 -18.08 -42.38 -10.58
N THR A 193 -18.00 -42.84 -11.83
CA THR A 193 -17.00 -42.35 -12.76
C THR A 193 -17.57 -42.07 -14.14
N SER A 194 -17.06 -41.02 -14.76
CA SER A 194 -17.32 -40.70 -16.17
C SER A 194 -16.02 -40.31 -16.87
N VAL A 195 -15.95 -40.59 -18.16
CA VAL A 195 -14.83 -40.20 -19.03
C VAL A 195 -15.35 -39.13 -19.98
N ARG A 196 -14.72 -37.97 -19.97
CA ARG A 196 -15.05 -36.87 -20.87
C ARG A 196 -13.91 -36.67 -21.85
N PHE A 197 -14.18 -36.87 -23.13
CA PHE A 197 -13.23 -36.55 -24.18
C PHE A 197 -13.22 -35.05 -24.46
N THR A 198 -12.02 -34.50 -24.62
CA THR A 198 -11.73 -33.08 -24.84
C THR A 198 -11.20 -32.80 -26.24
N GLU A 199 -10.64 -33.81 -26.92
CA GLU A 199 -10.11 -33.73 -28.28
C GLU A 199 -10.30 -35.06 -29.03
N GLY A 200 -10.45 -35.00 -30.35
CA GLY A 200 -10.75 -36.15 -31.22
C GLY A 200 -12.20 -36.62 -31.19
N LEU A 201 -12.86 -36.54 -30.03
CA LEU A 201 -14.29 -36.81 -29.83
C LEU A 201 -14.82 -35.85 -28.76
N LEU A 202 -15.95 -35.17 -28.95
CA LEU A 202 -16.54 -34.30 -27.92
C LEU A 202 -17.73 -34.99 -27.27
N LYS A 203 -17.44 -36.01 -26.45
CA LYS A 203 -18.46 -36.84 -25.81
C LYS A 203 -18.06 -37.23 -24.39
N THR A 204 -19.07 -37.35 -23.53
CA THR A 204 -18.92 -37.88 -22.16
C THR A 204 -19.57 -39.25 -22.07
N PHE A 205 -18.86 -40.21 -21.50
CA PHE A 205 -19.34 -41.55 -21.23
C PHE A 205 -19.45 -41.77 -19.73
N ILE A 206 -20.60 -42.26 -19.27
CA ILE A 206 -20.74 -42.73 -17.90
C ILE A 206 -20.10 -44.11 -17.85
N VAL A 207 -19.03 -44.25 -17.07
CA VAL A 207 -18.32 -45.54 -16.92
C VAL A 207 -18.95 -46.35 -15.80
N SER A 208 -19.36 -45.68 -14.71
CA SER A 208 -19.96 -46.33 -13.56
C SER A 208 -20.97 -45.40 -12.90
N ALA A 209 -22.26 -45.74 -13.05
CA ALA A 209 -23.37 -45.00 -12.45
C ALA A 209 -23.54 -45.31 -10.95
N THR A 210 -23.09 -46.49 -10.52
CA THR A 210 -23.04 -46.91 -9.12
C THR A 210 -21.59 -46.92 -8.62
N PRO A 211 -21.35 -46.61 -7.33
CA PRO A 211 -20.00 -46.65 -6.75
C PRO A 211 -19.37 -48.03 -6.85
N GLN A 212 -18.21 -48.12 -7.51
CA GLN A 212 -17.41 -49.34 -7.61
C GLN A 212 -15.92 -48.99 -7.66
N ASN A 213 -15.04 -49.98 -7.48
CA ASN A 213 -13.59 -49.75 -7.50
C ASN A 213 -12.98 -49.96 -8.89
N ASN A 214 -13.55 -50.83 -9.73
CA ASN A 214 -12.98 -51.16 -11.03
C ASN A 214 -13.88 -50.61 -12.13
N HIS A 215 -13.28 -49.99 -13.12
CA HIS A 215 -13.98 -49.26 -14.16
C HIS A 215 -13.48 -49.69 -15.53
N LEU A 216 -14.42 -49.91 -16.44
CA LEU A 216 -14.14 -50.38 -17.79
C LEU A 216 -15.09 -49.68 -18.77
N LEU A 217 -14.51 -49.07 -19.80
CA LEU A 217 -15.24 -48.36 -20.84
C LEU A 217 -14.79 -48.88 -22.21
N SER A 218 -15.74 -49.41 -22.98
CA SER A 218 -15.57 -49.66 -24.42
C SER A 218 -15.98 -48.40 -25.17
N VAL A 219 -15.10 -47.89 -26.04
CA VAL A 219 -15.39 -46.75 -26.92
C VAL A 219 -15.26 -47.21 -28.36
N GLU A 220 -16.36 -47.08 -29.10
CA GLU A 220 -16.51 -47.50 -30.49
C GLU A 220 -16.63 -46.29 -31.43
N ASP A 221 -16.64 -46.55 -32.74
CA ASP A 221 -16.77 -45.53 -33.80
C ASP A 221 -15.68 -44.45 -33.79
N LEU A 222 -14.47 -44.82 -33.37
CA LEU A 222 -13.33 -43.91 -33.39
C LEU A 222 -12.73 -43.79 -34.79
N SER A 223 -12.21 -42.60 -35.12
CA SER A 223 -11.46 -42.39 -36.36
C SER A 223 -10.07 -43.03 -36.26
N PRO A 224 -9.63 -43.85 -37.23
CA PRO A 224 -8.27 -44.42 -37.25
C PRO A 224 -7.16 -43.36 -37.28
N GLY A 225 -5.99 -43.68 -36.71
CA GLY A 225 -4.82 -42.79 -36.68
C GLY A 225 -5.05 -41.41 -36.02
N THR A 226 -6.08 -41.25 -35.19
CA THR A 226 -6.47 -39.97 -34.61
C THR A 226 -6.03 -39.87 -33.15
N LEU A 227 -5.47 -38.71 -32.76
CA LEU A 227 -5.15 -38.41 -31.37
C LEU A 227 -6.42 -38.02 -30.60
N PHE A 228 -6.66 -38.69 -29.49
CA PHE A 228 -7.73 -38.40 -28.56
C PHE A 228 -7.18 -37.92 -27.23
N LYS A 229 -7.87 -36.96 -26.63
CA LYS A 229 -7.60 -36.50 -25.27
C LYS A 229 -8.84 -36.63 -24.41
N TYR A 230 -8.66 -37.02 -23.15
CA TYR A 230 -9.77 -37.21 -22.24
C TYR A 230 -9.37 -36.97 -20.78
N VAL A 231 -10.38 -36.69 -19.95
CA VAL A 231 -10.27 -36.60 -18.49
C VAL A 231 -11.23 -37.58 -17.84
N ILE A 232 -10.83 -38.15 -16.69
CA ILE A 232 -11.70 -38.98 -15.85
C ILE A 232 -12.27 -38.10 -14.76
N VAL A 233 -13.59 -38.09 -14.60
CA VAL A 233 -14.30 -37.43 -13.52
C VAL A 233 -14.73 -38.48 -12.51
N ILE A 234 -14.30 -38.32 -11.27
CA ILE A 234 -14.55 -39.22 -10.14
C ILE A 234 -15.48 -38.50 -9.17
N ASP A 235 -16.59 -39.12 -8.80
CA ASP A 235 -17.51 -38.62 -7.79
C ASP A 235 -17.54 -39.60 -6.61
N THR A 236 -16.92 -39.16 -5.51
CA THR A 236 -17.04 -39.77 -4.18
C THR A 236 -17.91 -38.87 -3.32
N ASP A 237 -19.08 -39.36 -2.92
CA ASP A 237 -20.00 -38.67 -2.01
C ASP A 237 -20.51 -37.29 -2.49
N GLY A 238 -20.75 -37.13 -3.79
CA GLY A 238 -21.34 -35.93 -4.38
C GLY A 238 -20.34 -34.80 -4.66
N LYS A 239 -19.03 -35.08 -4.56
CA LYS A 239 -17.95 -34.14 -4.83
C LYS A 239 -17.15 -34.59 -6.06
N PRO A 240 -17.50 -34.10 -7.27
CA PRO A 240 -16.80 -34.49 -8.48
C PRO A 240 -15.40 -33.87 -8.55
N VAL A 241 -14.41 -34.68 -8.87
CA VAL A 241 -13.00 -34.29 -9.08
C VAL A 241 -12.55 -34.81 -10.44
N SER A 242 -11.79 -34.02 -11.20
CA SER A 242 -11.27 -34.40 -12.52
C SER A 242 -9.76 -34.68 -12.48
N THR A 243 -9.31 -35.70 -13.21
CA THR A 243 -7.88 -35.99 -13.41
C THR A 243 -7.19 -34.94 -14.27
N SER A 244 -5.86 -35.03 -14.37
CA SER A 244 -5.13 -34.50 -15.52
C SER A 244 -5.60 -35.15 -16.83
N GLU A 245 -5.24 -34.52 -17.95
CA GLU A 245 -5.58 -35.01 -19.28
C GLU A 245 -4.73 -36.24 -19.64
N TYR A 246 -5.39 -37.28 -20.13
CA TYR A 246 -4.80 -38.48 -20.71
C TYR A 246 -4.92 -38.43 -22.23
N THR A 247 -4.00 -39.10 -22.91
CA THR A 247 -3.92 -39.08 -24.38
C THR A 247 -3.69 -40.48 -24.95
N PHE A 248 -4.31 -40.78 -26.08
CA PHE A 248 -3.99 -41.96 -26.89
C PHE A 248 -4.23 -41.72 -28.37
N SER A 249 -3.67 -42.58 -29.22
CA SER A 249 -3.98 -42.60 -30.64
C SER A 249 -4.55 -43.97 -31.02
N THR A 250 -5.54 -43.98 -31.89
CA THR A 250 -6.00 -45.22 -32.53
C THR A 250 -4.92 -45.77 -33.47
N PRO A 251 -4.79 -47.12 -33.58
CA PRO A 251 -3.91 -47.75 -34.56
C PRO A 251 -4.18 -47.36 -36.01
#